data_AF-A0A6N6KB84-F1
#
_entry.id   AF-A0A6N6KB84-F1
#
_cell.length_a   1.000
_cell.length_b   1.000
_cell.length_c   1.000
_cell.angle_alpha   90.00
_cell.angle_beta   90.00
_cell.angle_gamma   90.00
#
_symmetry.space_group_name_H-M   'P 1'
#
loop_
_entity.id
_entity.type
_entity.pdbx_description
1 polymer ?
#
loop_
_entity_poly.entity_id
_entity_poly.type
_entity_poly.pdbx_seq_one_letter_code
_entity_poly.pdbx_strand_id
1 'polypeptide(L)'
;FAANVRAISKIPLMITGGFRTHGFCNEALEKNELDLIGMARPFVTNINDIPGFLNGQTPQFDNLVLRTGYKVIDDLAEGGFYAKQIIEMAGGRDVNLQMSPLAASWFFLWYEIRKGLMRKIFG
;
A
#
# COMPACT_ATOMS: atom_id res chain seq x y z
N PHE A 1 -8.35 16.31 -7.51
CA PHE A 1 -9.36 15.29 -7.85
C PHE A 1 -10.52 15.30 -6.86
N ALA A 2 -10.27 15.05 -5.57
CA ALA A 2 -11.30 14.98 -4.53
C ALA A 2 -12.24 16.21 -4.51
N ALA A 3 -11.67 17.42 -4.49
CA ALA A 3 -12.43 18.67 -4.56
C ALA A 3 -13.41 18.76 -5.75
N ASN A 4 -13.02 18.26 -6.93
CA ASN A 4 -13.89 18.25 -8.11
C ASN A 4 -15.08 17.30 -7.94
N VAL A 5 -14.84 16.13 -7.33
CA VAL A 5 -15.91 15.15 -7.03
C VAL A 5 -16.83 15.70 -5.95
N ARG A 6 -16.27 16.31 -4.89
CA ARG A 6 -17.03 16.95 -3.81
C ARG A 6 -17.95 18.05 -4.33
N ALA A 7 -17.50 18.86 -5.30
CA ALA A 7 -18.32 19.95 -5.86
C ALA A 7 -19.66 19.47 -6.46
N ILE A 8 -19.74 18.21 -6.88
CA ILE A 8 -20.94 17.63 -7.51
C ILE A 8 -21.60 16.53 -6.67
N SER A 9 -21.04 16.19 -5.50
CA SER A 9 -21.45 15.02 -4.73
C SER A 9 -21.53 15.29 -3.23
N LYS A 10 -22.66 14.92 -2.65
CA LYS A 10 -22.93 15.00 -1.20
C LYS A 10 -22.78 13.67 -0.47
N ILE A 11 -22.53 12.58 -1.19
CA ILE A 11 -22.28 11.29 -0.53
C ILE A 11 -20.91 11.32 0.18
N PRO A 12 -20.72 10.51 1.24
CA PRO A 12 -19.42 10.35 1.86
C PRO A 12 -18.36 9.91 0.83
N LEU A 13 -17.23 10.62 0.79
CA LEU A 13 -16.14 10.43 -0.16
C LEU A 13 -14.89 9.94 0.57
N MET A 14 -14.50 8.70 0.26
CA MET A 14 -13.22 8.14 0.66
C MET A 14 -12.25 8.17 -0.53
N ILE A 15 -11.04 8.70 -0.33
CA ILE A 15 -9.98 8.67 -1.35
C ILE A 15 -8.85 7.75 -0.89
N THR A 16 -8.41 6.89 -1.80
CA THR A 16 -7.28 5.98 -1.59
C THR A 16 -6.11 6.34 -2.50
N GLY A 17 -4.89 6.20 -1.99
CA GLY A 17 -3.66 6.43 -2.76
C GLY A 17 -3.23 7.90 -2.81
N GLY A 18 -1.91 8.13 -2.87
CA GLY A 18 -1.32 9.47 -2.91
C GLY A 18 -1.09 10.13 -1.54
N PHE A 19 -1.66 9.61 -0.45
CA PHE A 19 -1.47 10.16 0.89
C PHE A 19 -0.27 9.54 1.62
N ARG A 20 0.64 10.38 2.12
CA ARG A 20 1.81 9.98 2.92
C ARG A 20 2.23 10.98 3.99
N THR A 21 1.76 12.23 3.95
CA THR A 21 2.16 13.30 4.86
C THR A 21 0.99 13.67 5.78
N HIS A 22 1.26 13.82 7.07
CA HIS A 22 0.26 14.15 8.07
C HIS A 22 -0.41 15.50 7.75
N GLY A 23 0.40 16.50 7.39
CA GLY A 23 -0.11 17.84 7.03
C GLY A 23 -1.08 17.81 5.86
N PHE A 24 -0.72 17.14 4.75
CA PHE A 24 -1.60 17.05 3.58
C PHE A 24 -2.91 16.28 3.86
N CYS A 25 -2.84 15.24 4.69
CA CYS A 25 -4.02 14.50 5.10
C CYS A 25 -5.00 15.40 5.86
N ASN A 26 -4.51 16.12 6.87
CA ASN A 26 -5.35 17.00 7.68
C ASN A 26 -5.84 18.20 6.87
N GLU A 27 -5.02 18.79 6.01
CA GLU A 27 -5.44 19.88 5.13
C GLU A 27 -6.62 19.45 4.23
N ALA A 28 -6.55 18.27 3.62
CA ALA A 28 -7.64 17.75 2.76
C ALA A 28 -8.94 17.50 3.54
N LEU A 29 -8.83 17.03 4.79
CA LEU A 29 -9.97 16.81 5.69
C LEU A 29 -10.58 18.13 6.17
N GLU A 30 -9.74 19.08 6.62
CA GLU A 30 -10.16 20.40 7.10
C GLU A 30 -10.85 21.23 6.01
N LYS A 31 -10.39 21.11 4.77
CA LYS A 31 -11.02 21.73 3.59
C LYS A 31 -12.30 21.02 3.14
N ASN A 32 -12.70 19.94 3.79
CA ASN A 32 -13.86 19.12 3.44
C ASN A 32 -13.82 18.60 1.99
N GLU A 33 -12.61 18.37 1.45
CA GLU A 33 -12.43 17.85 0.11
C GLU A 33 -12.80 16.36 0.00
N LEU A 34 -12.74 15.65 1.14
CA LEU A 34 -13.04 14.25 1.33
C LEU A 34 -13.43 14.01 2.81
N ASP A 35 -14.09 12.88 3.08
CA ASP A 35 -14.50 12.49 4.43
C ASP A 35 -13.56 11.43 5.05
N LEU A 36 -12.96 10.59 4.22
CA LEU A 36 -12.07 9.52 4.68
C LEU A 36 -10.83 9.37 3.78
N ILE A 37 -9.69 9.06 4.42
CA ILE A 37 -8.44 8.75 3.74
C ILE A 37 -8.13 7.26 3.90
N GLY A 38 -7.93 6.59 2.77
CA GLY A 38 -7.46 5.21 2.75
C GLY A 38 -5.98 5.10 2.41
N MET A 39 -5.22 4.37 3.24
CA MET A 39 -3.82 4.06 3.01
C MET A 39 -3.60 2.55 2.98
N ALA A 40 -2.97 2.06 1.92
CA ALA A 40 -2.57 0.67 1.79
C ALA A 40 -1.05 0.53 1.97
N ARG A 41 -0.28 0.78 0.90
CA ARG A 41 1.18 0.65 0.89
C ARG A 41 1.89 1.38 2.03
N PRO A 42 1.55 2.65 2.38
CA PRO A 42 2.18 3.34 3.49
C PRO A 42 2.04 2.60 4.82
N PHE A 43 0.87 2.04 5.12
CA PHE A 43 0.62 1.30 6.36
C PHE A 43 1.36 -0.05 6.40
N VAL A 44 1.50 -0.71 5.24
CA VAL A 44 2.24 -1.99 5.16
C VAL A 44 3.72 -1.81 5.49
N THR A 45 4.35 -0.73 5.05
CA THR A 45 5.80 -0.52 5.22
C THR A 45 6.18 0.30 6.45
N ASN A 46 5.22 0.93 7.12
CA ASN A 46 5.46 1.84 8.25
C ASN A 46 4.60 1.48 9.47
N ILE A 47 4.33 0.19 9.69
CA ILE A 47 3.36 -0.29 10.68
C ILE A 47 3.59 0.27 12.09
N ASN A 48 4.86 0.42 12.49
CA ASN A 48 5.25 0.92 13.80
C ASN A 48 5.07 2.44 13.93
N ASP A 49 5.06 3.16 12.81
CA ASP A 49 4.93 4.61 12.78
C ASP A 49 3.47 5.06 12.66
N ILE A 50 2.53 4.14 12.41
CA ILE A 50 1.10 4.46 12.26
C ILE A 50 0.55 5.21 13.48
N PRO A 51 0.79 4.78 14.74
CA PRO A 51 0.29 5.52 15.90
C PRO A 51 0.83 6.95 15.97
N GLY A 52 2.13 7.12 15.68
CA GLY A 52 2.80 8.43 15.62
C GLY A 52 2.27 9.29 14.47
N PHE A 53 1.93 8.68 13.33
CA PHE A 53 1.34 9.42 12.23
C PHE A 53 -0.06 9.91 12.57
N LEU A 54 -0.89 9.07 13.18
CA LEU A 54 -2.26 9.43 13.56
C LEU A 54 -2.34 10.49 14.67
N ASN A 55 -1.31 10.60 15.52
CA ASN A 55 -1.24 11.60 16.58
C ASN A 55 -0.40 12.85 16.21
N GLY A 56 0.09 12.92 14.96
CA GLY A 56 0.89 14.04 14.47
C GLY A 56 2.36 14.07 14.90
N GLN A 57 2.87 13.04 15.56
CA GLN A 57 4.29 12.88 15.92
C GLN A 57 5.16 12.44 14.73
N THR A 58 4.60 11.66 13.80
CA THR A 58 5.26 11.24 12.56
C THR A 58 4.75 12.11 11.40
N PRO A 59 5.58 13.03 10.86
CA PRO A 59 5.12 13.98 9.84
C PRO A 59 4.84 13.32 8.48
N GLN A 60 5.52 12.21 8.18
CA GLN A 60 5.43 11.53 6.90
C GLN A 60 5.81 10.05 7.01
N PHE A 61 5.14 9.19 6.24
CA PHE A 61 5.54 7.80 6.04
C PHE A 61 6.61 7.65 4.97
N ASP A 62 7.56 6.76 5.22
CA ASP A 62 8.58 6.38 4.26
C ASP A 62 7.97 5.71 3.04
N ASN A 63 8.58 5.99 1.90
CA ASN A 63 8.24 5.39 0.63
C ASN A 63 9.28 4.33 0.27
N LEU A 64 9.04 3.09 0.68
CA LEU A 64 9.88 1.97 0.27
C LEU A 64 9.64 1.67 -1.21
N VAL A 65 10.71 1.77 -1.99
CA VAL A 65 10.71 1.55 -3.43
C VAL A 65 11.72 0.48 -3.78
N LEU A 66 11.27 -0.59 -4.41
CA LEU A 66 12.12 -1.67 -4.92
C LEU A 66 12.56 -1.33 -6.34
N ARG A 67 13.86 -1.10 -6.53
CA ARG A 67 14.43 -0.77 -7.84
C ARG A 67 15.65 -1.62 -8.14
N THR A 68 15.69 -2.12 -9.36
CA THR A 68 16.77 -2.88 -9.98
C THR A 68 17.27 -2.22 -11.26
N GLY A 69 16.53 -1.23 -11.77
CA GLY A 69 16.81 -0.55 -13.04
C GLY A 69 16.12 -1.21 -14.24
N TYR A 70 15.53 -2.40 -14.07
CA TYR A 70 14.77 -3.09 -15.11
C TYR A 70 13.28 -3.02 -14.80
N LYS A 71 12.54 -2.26 -15.62
CA LYS A 71 11.11 -1.99 -15.40
C LYS A 71 10.27 -3.24 -15.10
N VAL A 72 10.47 -4.32 -15.86
CA VAL A 72 9.72 -5.57 -15.69
C VAL A 72 9.98 -6.19 -14.31
N ILE A 73 11.24 -6.17 -13.87
CA ILE A 73 11.63 -6.70 -12.55
C ILE A 73 11.07 -5.78 -11.46
N ASP A 74 11.14 -4.47 -11.63
CA ASP A 74 10.63 -3.51 -10.65
C ASP A 74 9.12 -3.63 -10.45
N ASP A 75 8.35 -3.78 -11.53
CA ASP A 75 6.89 -3.95 -11.48
C ASP A 75 6.51 -5.29 -10.79
N LEU A 76 7.23 -6.38 -11.07
CA LEU A 76 7.05 -7.69 -10.41
C LEU A 76 7.47 -7.66 -8.93
N ALA A 77 8.60 -7.02 -8.64
CA ALA A 77 9.11 -6.88 -7.29
C ALA A 77 8.14 -6.10 -6.41
N GLU A 78 7.61 -5.00 -6.92
CA GLU A 78 6.65 -4.17 -6.17
C GLU A 78 5.37 -4.95 -5.86
N GLY A 79 4.79 -5.64 -6.86
CA GLY A 79 3.61 -6.49 -6.65
C GLY A 79 3.88 -7.63 -5.66
N GLY A 80 4.99 -8.35 -5.85
CA GLY A 80 5.38 -9.48 -5.01
C GLY A 80 5.66 -9.11 -3.56
N PHE A 81 6.37 -8.01 -3.35
CA PHE A 81 6.70 -7.52 -2.02
C PHE A 81 5.43 -7.21 -1.24
N TYR A 82 4.59 -6.29 -1.72
CA TYR A 82 3.41 -5.88 -0.98
C TYR A 82 2.43 -7.05 -0.77
N ALA A 83 2.29 -7.96 -1.74
CA ALA A 83 1.49 -9.17 -1.58
C ALA A 83 2.04 -10.06 -0.46
N LYS A 84 3.36 -10.30 -0.43
CA LYS A 84 4.02 -11.09 0.61
C LYS A 84 3.81 -10.48 1.99
N GLN A 85 4.05 -9.17 2.13
CA GLN A 85 3.90 -8.48 3.41
C GLN A 85 2.47 -8.57 3.93
N ILE A 86 1.46 -8.39 3.08
CA ILE A 86 0.05 -8.52 3.46
C ILE A 86 -0.25 -9.96 3.93
N ILE A 87 0.31 -10.98 3.27
CA ILE A 87 0.16 -12.39 3.69
C ILE A 87 0.82 -12.65 5.04
N GLU A 88 1.99 -12.05 5.31
CA GLU A 88 2.63 -12.13 6.62
C GLU A 88 1.76 -11.48 7.71
N MET A 89 1.30 -10.25 7.47
CA MET A 89 0.42 -9.52 8.40
C MET A 89 -0.89 -10.27 8.67
N ALA A 90 -1.53 -10.81 7.64
CA ALA A 90 -2.76 -11.61 7.79
C ALA A 90 -2.53 -12.89 8.61
N GLY A 91 -1.31 -13.41 8.62
CA GLY A 91 -0.90 -14.54 9.44
C GLY A 91 -0.39 -14.15 10.84
N GLY A 92 -0.46 -12.87 11.23
CA GLY A 92 0.05 -12.38 12.50
C GLY A 92 1.59 -12.36 12.61
N ARG A 93 2.29 -12.35 11.46
CA ARG A 93 3.76 -12.33 11.39
C ARG A 93 4.26 -10.95 10.99
N ASP A 94 5.50 -10.66 11.37
CA ASP A 94 6.14 -9.39 11.05
C ASP A 94 6.43 -9.22 9.56
N VAL A 95 6.38 -7.97 9.12
CA VAL A 95 6.75 -7.58 7.76
C VAL A 95 8.27 -7.64 7.59
N ASN A 96 8.75 -8.39 6.60
CA ASN A 96 10.15 -8.32 6.15
C ASN A 96 10.38 -7.14 5.18
N LEU A 97 10.76 -5.97 5.69
CA LEU A 97 11.04 -4.79 4.85
C LEU A 97 12.34 -4.90 4.03
N GLN A 98 13.21 -5.85 4.35
CA GLN A 98 14.50 -6.07 3.69
C GLN A 98 14.44 -7.13 2.59
N MET A 99 13.24 -7.51 2.15
CA MET A 99 13.07 -8.46 1.05
C MET A 99 13.62 -7.86 -0.25
N SER A 100 14.56 -8.58 -0.88
CA SER A 100 15.18 -8.11 -2.10
C SER A 100 14.21 -8.09 -3.29
N PRO A 101 14.39 -7.22 -4.29
CA PRO A 101 13.52 -7.16 -5.46
C PRO A 101 13.41 -8.48 -6.22
N LEU A 102 14.51 -9.24 -6.31
CA LEU A 102 14.52 -10.55 -6.96
C LEU A 102 13.71 -11.59 -6.18
N ALA A 103 13.86 -11.62 -4.85
CA ALA A 103 13.07 -12.51 -4.00
C ALA A 103 11.58 -12.18 -4.09
N ALA A 104 11.24 -10.89 -4.10
CA ALA A 104 9.86 -10.42 -4.24
C ALA A 104 9.26 -10.84 -5.59
N SER A 105 10.00 -10.63 -6.68
CA SER A 105 9.61 -11.05 -8.02
C SER A 105 9.40 -12.56 -8.12
N TRP A 106 10.32 -13.35 -7.55
CA TRP A 106 10.24 -14.81 -7.53
C TRP A 106 9.03 -15.29 -6.74
N PHE A 107 8.79 -14.71 -5.56
CA PHE A 107 7.60 -15.00 -4.77
C PHE A 107 6.33 -14.78 -5.58
N PHE A 108 6.21 -13.64 -6.26
CA PHE A 108 5.03 -13.30 -7.05
C PHE A 108 4.76 -14.31 -8.17
N LEU A 109 5.79 -14.62 -8.96
CA LEU A 109 5.69 -15.58 -10.06
C LEU A 109 5.30 -16.97 -9.56
N TRP A 110 5.98 -17.47 -8.53
CA TRP A 110 5.69 -18.78 -7.96
C TRP A 110 4.28 -18.88 -7.38
N TYR A 111 3.85 -17.82 -6.67
CA TYR A 111 2.54 -17.74 -6.07
C TYR A 111 1.42 -17.80 -7.13
N GLU A 112 1.53 -17.03 -8.21
CA GLU A 112 0.54 -17.03 -9.29
C GLU A 112 0.54 -18.34 -10.09
N ILE A 113 1.71 -18.95 -10.35
CA ILE A 113 1.80 -20.27 -11.00
C ILE A 113 1.09 -21.33 -10.15
N ARG A 114 1.39 -21.39 -8.84
CA ARG A 114 0.76 -22.34 -7.93
C ARG A 114 -0.75 -22.15 -7.86
N LYS A 115 -1.20 -20.90 -7.76
CA LYS A 115 -2.63 -20.55 -7.74
C LYS A 115 -3.33 -20.96 -9.04
N GLY A 116 -2.69 -20.73 -10.19
CA GLY A 116 -3.19 -21.16 -11.50
C GLY A 116 -3.33 -22.68 -11.63
N LEU A 117 -2.32 -23.42 -11.18
CA LEU A 117 -2.34 -24.89 -11.15
C LEU A 117 -3.46 -25.43 -10.24
N MET A 118 -3.60 -24.87 -9.04
CA MET A 118 -4.66 -25.28 -8.11
C MET A 118 -6.06 -25.06 -8.70
N ARG A 119 -6.28 -23.93 -9.39
CA ARG A 119 -7.57 -23.65 -10.05
C ARG A 119 -7.89 -24.63 -11.17
N LYS A 120 -6.89 -25.21 -11.85
CA LYS A 120 -7.09 -26.24 -12.88
C LYS A 120 -7.32 -27.64 -12.32
N ILE A 121 -6.81 -27.91 -11.12
CA ILE A 121 -6.92 -29.23 -10.48
C ILE A 121 -8.22 -29.35 -9.67
N PHE A 122 -8.67 -28.25 -9.06
CA PHE A 122 -9.82 -28.23 -8.15
C PHE A 122 -11.02 -27.42 -8.66
N GLY A 123 -10.95 -26.86 -9.88
CA GLY A 123 -12.04 -26.14 -10.55
C GLY A 123 -12.43 -26.86 -11.82
#